data_AF-A0A5B8LFL0-F1
#
_entry.id   AF-A0A5B8LFL0-F1
#
_cell.length_a   1.000
_cell.length_b   1.000
_cell.length_c   1.000
_cell.angle_alpha   90.00
_cell.angle_beta   90.00
_cell.angle_gamma   90.00
#
_symmetry.space_group_name_H-M   'P 1'
#
loop_
_entity.id
_entity.type
_entity.pdbx_description
1 polymer ?
#
loop_
_entity_poly.entity_id
_entity_poly.type
_entity_poly.pdbx_seq_one_letter_code
_entity_poly.pdbx_strand_id
1 'polypeptide(L)'
;MGAGMTRWMLGLALVLAACSHDTGDIPKRVDTAPDIPQLASTIVVPVNAKLADLAAEINRATPQTLWTIDRQEEACVPAQRITACAIKRKDGSCRIGIKKLKVTPNLSCRIVGQAVRGPIKLSGNGSVLTLTLPVRATVSAQDIGHLIKRETATGAANVRATVKLSLTRDWNPVATVRIAYDWTNPPGIDIFGKRIVFVDKADAKLKGVIAGLERSLPKQLAKLHVRERLSAAWQQGFTVIQLNRERPPVWMRTTPQALGFGGYRVKGGDLLLDVQAKTLTETFVGDKPSDPTPTPLPPLASGLGQQGLAFNIPVLAQFDQLEPVVLRALEKRAAKGITLPKLGPVDAEFGKVTIYATEGGRLAVGVWVKAKLRSGFMGETRGEVWLSGLPINEENSERINITDLKIATRTNSKAVNMLIALFDDPQTIEAIRTALTEDFAKDYTKVLTAARAAIAARRAGDVLLSANITKVTHGKITVTGKGLFLPVQAYGTATIAYRPGR
;
A
#
# COMPACT_ATOMS: atom_id res chain seq x y z
N MET A 1 -69.06 -4.70 -81.16
CA MET A 1 -69.78 -5.87 -81.73
C MET A 1 -68.77 -6.99 -81.92
N GLY A 2 -69.06 -8.20 -81.44
CA GLY A 2 -68.23 -9.38 -81.67
C GLY A 2 -67.97 -10.18 -80.40
N ALA A 3 -68.89 -11.10 -80.11
CA ALA A 3 -68.74 -12.15 -79.12
C ALA A 3 -67.75 -13.23 -79.60
N GLY A 4 -67.10 -13.93 -78.66
CA GLY A 4 -66.20 -15.05 -78.95
C GLY A 4 -65.83 -15.88 -77.72
N MET A 5 -66.79 -16.70 -77.27
CA MET A 5 -66.62 -18.04 -76.64
C MET A 5 -65.28 -18.70 -77.04
N THR A 6 -64.48 -19.41 -76.22
CA THR A 6 -64.80 -20.58 -75.39
C THR A 6 -63.52 -21.11 -74.70
N ARG A 7 -63.73 -21.94 -73.67
CA ARG A 7 -62.94 -23.09 -73.17
C ARG A 7 -61.97 -22.87 -72.00
N TRP A 8 -62.51 -23.26 -70.84
CA TRP A 8 -61.84 -23.83 -69.68
C TRP A 8 -60.79 -24.89 -70.02
N MET A 9 -59.68 -24.85 -69.28
CA MET A 9 -58.91 -26.02 -68.89
C MET A 9 -58.48 -25.85 -67.43
N LEU A 10 -59.07 -26.66 -66.54
CA LEU A 10 -58.66 -26.79 -65.14
C LEU A 10 -57.25 -27.39 -65.08
N GLY A 11 -56.28 -26.63 -64.56
CA GLY A 11 -54.99 -27.15 -64.12
C GLY A 11 -54.92 -27.12 -62.60
N LEU A 12 -55.06 -28.29 -61.97
CA LEU A 12 -54.90 -28.49 -60.53
C LEU A 12 -53.41 -28.41 -60.18
N ALA A 13 -52.94 -27.25 -59.72
CA ALA A 13 -51.58 -27.11 -59.19
C ALA A 13 -51.53 -27.60 -57.74
N LEU A 14 -51.02 -28.82 -57.55
CA LEU A 14 -50.58 -29.35 -56.26
C LEU A 14 -49.43 -28.48 -55.73
N VAL A 15 -49.73 -27.60 -54.77
CA VAL A 15 -48.72 -26.89 -53.99
C VAL A 15 -48.08 -27.91 -53.04
N LEU A 16 -46.91 -28.42 -53.42
CA LEU A 16 -46.00 -29.09 -52.51
C LEU A 16 -45.63 -28.11 -51.40
N ALA A 17 -46.22 -28.28 -50.22
CA ALA A 17 -45.77 -27.64 -49.01
C ALA A 17 -44.34 -28.13 -48.73
N ALA A 18 -43.36 -27.28 -49.05
CA ALA A 18 -41.98 -27.49 -48.64
C ALA A 18 -41.93 -27.45 -47.11
N CYS A 19 -41.61 -28.59 -46.49
CA CYS A 19 -41.28 -28.68 -45.08
C CYS A 19 -40.02 -27.85 -44.81
N SER A 20 -40.17 -26.64 -44.29
CA SER A 20 -39.06 -25.88 -43.70
C SER A 20 -38.55 -26.66 -42.48
N HIS A 21 -37.32 -27.13 -42.56
CA HIS A 21 -36.59 -27.67 -41.41
C HIS A 21 -36.45 -26.58 -40.34
N ASP A 22 -37.10 -26.79 -39.20
CA ASP A 22 -36.97 -25.96 -38.01
C ASP A 22 -35.57 -26.22 -37.41
N THR A 23 -34.58 -25.39 -37.77
CA THR A 23 -33.27 -25.39 -37.13
C THR A 23 -33.45 -24.74 -35.77
N GLY A 24 -33.45 -25.54 -34.70
CA GLY A 24 -33.69 -25.06 -33.34
C GLY A 24 -32.89 -23.81 -32.98
N ASP A 25 -33.52 -22.90 -32.23
CA ASP A 25 -33.04 -21.56 -31.91
C ASP A 25 -31.61 -21.54 -31.37
N ILE A 26 -30.64 -21.19 -32.22
CA ILE A 26 -29.26 -20.92 -31.83
C ILE A 26 -29.28 -19.69 -30.88
N PRO A 27 -28.70 -19.78 -29.66
CA PRO A 27 -28.68 -18.65 -28.74
C PRO A 27 -28.03 -17.40 -29.37
N LYS A 28 -28.58 -16.22 -29.09
CA LYS A 28 -28.04 -14.97 -29.65
C LYS A 28 -26.74 -14.59 -28.96
N ARG A 29 -25.67 -14.36 -29.75
CA ARG A 29 -24.39 -13.88 -29.24
C ARG A 29 -24.50 -12.44 -28.73
N VAL A 30 -23.92 -12.19 -27.57
CA VAL A 30 -23.78 -10.86 -26.96
C VAL A 30 -22.29 -10.52 -26.82
N ASP A 31 -21.92 -9.26 -27.08
CA ASP A 31 -20.56 -8.76 -26.91
C ASP A 31 -20.51 -7.62 -25.88
N THR A 32 -20.51 -7.97 -24.60
CA THR A 32 -20.42 -7.04 -23.46
C THR A 32 -18.99 -6.98 -22.92
N ALA A 33 -18.49 -5.79 -22.62
CA ALA A 33 -17.20 -5.62 -21.94
C ALA A 33 -17.34 -5.81 -20.41
N PRO A 34 -16.29 -6.29 -19.72
CA PRO A 34 -16.28 -6.35 -18.25
C PRO A 34 -16.23 -4.94 -17.65
N ASP A 35 -17.01 -4.73 -16.57
CA ASP A 35 -16.85 -3.57 -15.69
C ASP A 35 -15.77 -3.85 -14.65
N ILE A 36 -14.71 -3.04 -14.64
CA ILE A 36 -13.57 -3.18 -13.73
C ILE A 36 -13.51 -1.91 -12.88
N PRO A 37 -13.81 -2.00 -11.56
CA PRO A 37 -13.81 -0.83 -10.72
C PRO A 37 -12.40 -0.24 -10.62
N GLN A 38 -12.32 1.08 -10.45
CA GLN A 38 -11.05 1.73 -10.14
C GLN A 38 -10.82 1.71 -8.63
N LEU A 39 -9.58 1.46 -8.21
CA LEU A 39 -9.23 1.39 -6.79
C LEU A 39 -8.19 2.43 -6.42
N ALA A 40 -8.26 2.90 -5.18
CA ALA A 40 -7.27 3.78 -4.58
C ALA A 40 -6.31 2.97 -3.72
N SER A 41 -5.01 3.14 -3.97
CA SER A 41 -3.92 2.54 -3.22
C SER A 41 -3.14 3.59 -2.43
N THR A 42 -2.62 3.22 -1.26
CA THR A 42 -1.65 4.02 -0.50
C THR A 42 -0.31 3.29 -0.44
N ILE A 43 0.69 3.82 -1.13
CA ILE A 43 2.05 3.24 -1.20
C ILE A 43 2.97 3.97 -0.22
N VAL A 44 3.87 3.25 0.45
CA VAL A 44 4.86 3.84 1.38
C VAL A 44 6.21 4.02 0.69
N VAL A 45 6.76 5.24 0.73
CA VAL A 45 8.08 5.56 0.17
C VAL A 45 9.05 5.85 1.33
N PRO A 46 9.86 4.87 1.76
CA PRO A 46 10.92 5.13 2.74
C PRO A 46 12.02 6.02 2.15
N VAL A 47 12.22 7.20 2.75
CA VAL A 47 13.45 7.99 2.52
C VAL A 47 14.43 7.70 3.66
N ASN A 48 15.61 7.19 3.34
CA ASN A 48 16.61 6.77 4.31
C ASN A 48 17.71 7.83 4.54
N ALA A 49 18.13 7.98 5.80
CA ALA A 49 19.30 8.73 6.20
C ALA A 49 19.97 8.09 7.41
N LYS A 50 21.31 7.98 7.41
CA LYS A 50 22.05 7.44 8.54
C LYS A 50 22.09 8.44 9.69
N LEU A 51 21.69 8.02 10.89
CA LEU A 51 21.73 8.89 12.07
C LEU A 51 23.15 9.36 12.41
N ALA A 52 24.17 8.56 12.10
CA ALA A 52 25.56 8.94 12.30
C ALA A 52 25.97 10.15 11.45
N ASP A 53 25.55 10.19 10.18
CA ASP A 53 25.87 11.28 9.26
C ASP A 53 25.17 12.58 9.70
N LEU A 54 23.89 12.47 10.10
CA LEU A 54 23.15 13.57 10.71
C LEU A 54 23.83 14.06 12.00
N ALA A 55 24.25 13.14 12.88
CA ALA A 55 24.91 13.50 14.13
C ALA A 55 26.26 14.19 13.88
N ALA A 56 27.07 13.69 12.95
CA ALA A 56 28.35 14.30 12.58
C ALA A 56 28.16 15.74 12.09
N GLU A 57 27.12 15.96 11.29
CA GLU A 57 26.82 17.27 10.75
C GLU A 57 26.31 18.26 11.81
N ILE A 58 25.45 17.80 12.73
CA ILE A 58 25.03 18.60 13.87
C ILE A 58 26.23 18.93 14.78
N ASN A 59 27.14 17.98 14.96
CA ASN A 59 28.39 18.22 15.70
C ASN A 59 29.29 19.25 15.03
N ARG A 60 29.31 19.36 13.70
CA ARG A 60 30.07 20.41 13.00
C ARG A 60 29.41 21.78 13.13
N ALA A 61 28.09 21.83 13.04
CA ALA A 61 27.33 23.08 13.06
C ALA A 61 27.13 23.69 14.46
N THR A 62 27.23 22.87 15.52
CA THR A 62 27.06 23.33 16.91
C THR A 62 28.41 23.72 17.51
N PRO A 63 28.58 24.92 18.09
CA PRO A 63 29.85 25.29 18.72
C PRO A 63 30.22 24.36 19.88
N GLN A 64 31.52 24.14 20.10
CA GLN A 64 32.03 23.34 21.23
C GLN A 64 31.82 24.08 22.56
N THR A 65 32.10 25.38 22.58
CA THR A 65 31.80 26.26 23.71
C THR A 65 30.38 26.76 23.59
N LEU A 66 29.54 26.38 24.55
CA LEU A 66 28.12 26.73 24.59
C LEU A 66 27.87 28.08 25.26
N TRP A 67 28.70 28.43 26.23
CA TRP A 67 28.55 29.64 27.02
C TRP A 67 29.84 30.02 27.74
N THR A 68 30.05 31.32 27.94
CA THR A 68 31.13 31.89 28.76
C THR A 68 30.61 33.02 29.65
N ILE A 69 31.28 33.24 30.79
CA ILE A 69 31.11 34.39 31.67
C ILE A 69 32.47 34.90 32.10
N ASP A 70 32.61 36.21 32.09
CA ASP A 70 33.71 36.92 32.74
C ASP A 70 33.12 38.25 33.24
N ARG A 71 32.86 38.35 34.54
CA ARG A 71 32.29 39.57 35.13
C ARG A 71 32.78 39.82 36.55
N GLN A 72 32.87 41.08 36.91
CA GLN A 72 33.05 41.49 38.30
C GLN A 72 31.70 41.50 39.03
N GLU A 73 31.68 40.97 40.25
CA GLU A 73 30.52 40.97 41.15
C GLU A 73 30.90 41.66 42.46
N GLU A 74 30.18 42.71 42.85
CA GLU A 74 30.50 43.51 44.04
C GLU A 74 30.11 42.82 45.35
N ALA A 75 29.14 41.92 45.31
CA ALA A 75 28.61 41.23 46.49
C ALA A 75 28.47 39.71 46.23
N CYS A 76 29.59 39.09 45.88
CA CYS A 76 29.68 37.65 45.63
C CYS A 76 29.39 36.83 46.90
N VAL A 77 29.89 37.29 48.05
CA VAL A 77 29.50 36.80 49.37
C VAL A 77 28.81 37.94 50.14
N PRO A 78 27.52 37.81 50.49
CA PRO A 78 26.82 38.84 51.21
C PRO A 78 27.32 38.96 52.65
N ALA A 79 27.36 40.18 53.14
CA ALA A 79 27.70 40.52 54.51
C ALA A 79 26.90 39.70 55.54
N GLN A 80 27.62 39.07 56.47
CA GLN A 80 26.99 38.37 57.59
C GLN A 80 26.43 39.40 58.57
N ARG A 81 25.22 39.13 59.05
CA ARG A 81 24.51 39.99 59.99
C ARG A 81 24.08 39.17 61.20
N ILE A 82 24.43 39.64 62.39
CA ILE A 82 23.98 39.03 63.64
C ILE A 82 23.07 40.00 64.39
N THR A 83 22.24 39.46 65.27
CA THR A 83 21.53 40.28 66.25
C THR A 83 22.34 40.30 67.53
N ALA A 84 23.07 41.40 67.76
CA ALA A 84 23.82 41.60 68.99
C ALA A 84 22.84 42.09 70.06
N CYS A 85 22.49 41.23 71.02
CA CYS A 85 21.47 41.53 72.02
C CYS A 85 22.07 41.69 73.41
N ALA A 86 21.94 42.88 74.00
CA ALA A 86 22.37 43.16 75.36
C ALA A 86 21.33 42.66 76.39
N ILE A 87 20.03 42.80 76.10
CA ILE A 87 18.95 42.36 76.97
C ILE A 87 17.89 41.63 76.16
N LYS A 88 17.64 40.35 76.48
CA LYS A 88 16.57 39.53 75.88
C LYS A 88 15.28 39.65 76.70
N ARG A 89 14.12 39.60 76.04
CA ARG A 89 12.82 39.42 76.68
C ARG A 89 12.65 37.95 77.10
N LYS A 90 11.65 37.69 77.96
CA LYS A 90 11.29 36.32 78.38
C LYS A 90 10.87 35.41 77.22
N ASP A 91 10.42 35.98 76.10
CA ASP A 91 10.07 35.27 74.86
C ASP A 91 11.28 34.99 73.93
N GLY A 92 12.51 35.30 74.37
CA GLY A 92 13.73 35.12 73.59
C GLY A 92 14.00 36.24 72.57
N SER A 93 13.07 37.17 72.35
CA SER A 93 13.24 38.30 71.44
C SER A 93 14.19 39.36 72.04
N CYS A 94 14.96 40.03 71.19
CA CYS A 94 15.86 41.07 71.67
C CYS A 94 15.10 42.33 72.12
N ARG A 95 15.25 42.73 73.39
CA ARG A 95 14.68 43.95 73.97
C ARG A 95 15.58 45.15 73.69
N ILE A 96 16.86 45.03 74.03
CA ILE A 96 17.87 46.09 73.86
C ILE A 96 19.06 45.47 73.15
N GLY A 97 19.37 45.96 71.95
CA GLY A 97 20.45 45.45 71.12
C GLY A 97 20.32 45.91 69.67
N ILE A 98 21.34 45.61 68.87
CA ILE A 98 21.40 45.96 67.45
C ILE A 98 20.93 44.77 66.63
N LYS A 99 19.75 44.89 66.04
CA LYS A 99 19.24 43.92 65.05
C LYS A 99 20.00 44.09 63.74
N LYS A 100 20.37 42.98 63.10
CA LYS A 100 21.04 42.95 61.78
C LYS A 100 22.39 43.71 61.72
N LEU A 101 23.15 43.72 62.82
CA LEU A 101 24.50 44.29 62.86
C LEU A 101 25.39 43.58 61.84
N LYS A 102 25.96 44.33 60.90
CA LYS A 102 26.86 43.83 59.87
C LYS A 102 28.22 43.48 60.49
N VAL A 103 28.61 42.21 60.43
CA VAL A 103 29.83 41.69 61.06
C VAL A 103 30.94 41.47 60.05
N THR A 104 30.59 41.20 58.79
CA THR A 104 31.55 41.06 57.69
C THR A 104 31.20 42.00 56.52
N PRO A 105 32.19 42.50 55.75
CA PRO A 105 31.93 43.25 54.53
C PRO A 105 31.29 42.36 53.45
N ASN A 106 30.72 42.98 52.40
CA ASN A 106 30.43 42.23 51.18
C ASN A 106 31.77 41.93 50.52
N LEU A 107 31.97 40.70 50.07
CA LEU A 107 33.20 40.34 49.35
C LEU A 107 32.91 40.38 47.85
N SER A 108 33.65 41.22 47.15
CA SER A 108 33.65 41.23 45.68
C SER A 108 34.36 39.99 45.14
N CYS A 109 34.05 39.57 43.92
CA CYS A 109 34.78 38.52 43.22
C CYS A 109 34.70 38.73 41.70
N ARG A 110 35.68 38.19 40.96
CA ARG A 110 35.58 38.03 39.50
C ARG A 110 35.07 36.63 39.17
N ILE A 111 33.91 36.54 38.52
CA ILE A 111 33.31 35.27 38.12
C ILE A 111 33.74 34.96 36.69
N VAL A 112 34.54 33.92 36.53
CA VAL A 112 35.00 33.42 35.22
C VAL A 112 34.55 31.98 35.05
N GLY A 113 33.90 31.66 33.93
CA GLY A 113 33.43 30.32 33.68
C GLY A 113 33.07 30.04 32.24
N GLN A 114 32.94 28.76 31.92
CA GLN A 114 32.56 28.29 30.60
C GLN A 114 31.74 26.99 30.70
N ALA A 115 30.88 26.78 29.71
CA ALA A 115 30.21 25.51 29.46
C ALA A 115 30.63 24.98 28.10
N VAL A 116 31.11 23.74 28.08
CA VAL A 116 31.51 23.03 26.87
C VAL A 116 30.65 21.80 26.69
N ARG A 117 30.34 21.46 25.44
CA ARG A 117 29.66 20.22 25.11
C ARG A 117 30.64 19.10 24.76
N GLY A 118 30.19 17.86 24.95
CA GLY A 118 30.78 16.71 24.29
C GLY A 118 30.08 16.38 22.95
N PRO A 119 30.32 15.18 22.40
CA PRO A 119 29.75 14.77 21.13
C PRO A 119 28.23 14.59 21.23
N ILE A 120 27.51 15.21 20.30
CA ILE A 120 26.06 15.04 20.14
C ILE A 120 25.80 13.68 19.51
N LYS A 121 24.90 12.89 20.11
CA LYS A 121 24.48 11.58 19.59
C LYS A 121 23.01 11.61 19.22
N LEU A 122 22.68 11.00 18.09
CA LEU A 122 21.30 10.72 17.68
C LEU A 122 21.04 9.22 17.84
N SER A 123 19.91 8.90 18.45
CA SER A 123 19.43 7.53 18.65
C SER A 123 17.91 7.53 18.61
N GLY A 124 17.27 6.38 18.53
CA GLY A 124 15.82 6.34 18.55
C GLY A 124 15.27 4.93 18.38
N ASN A 125 13.97 4.81 18.60
CA ASN A 125 13.22 3.59 18.36
C ASN A 125 11.80 3.96 17.90
N GLY A 126 11.32 3.31 16.84
CA GLY A 126 10.02 3.63 16.25
C GLY A 126 9.94 5.11 15.88
N SER A 127 8.89 5.80 16.33
CA SER A 127 8.65 7.22 16.05
C SER A 127 9.32 8.20 17.03
N VAL A 128 10.21 7.71 17.91
CA VAL A 128 10.92 8.55 18.88
C VAL A 128 12.38 8.70 18.45
N LEU A 129 12.76 9.93 18.10
CA LEU A 129 14.15 10.32 17.86
C LEU A 129 14.67 11.06 19.09
N THR A 130 15.77 10.59 19.66
CA THR A 130 16.40 11.14 20.86
C THR A 130 17.79 11.66 20.55
N LEU A 131 17.99 12.95 20.78
CA LEU A 131 19.27 13.62 20.78
C LEU A 131 19.83 13.63 22.20
N THR A 132 21.08 13.22 22.36
CA THR A 132 21.81 13.29 23.64
C THR A 132 23.01 14.20 23.50
N LEU A 133 23.15 15.14 24.44
CA LEU A 133 24.20 16.14 24.48
C LEU A 133 24.80 16.19 25.90
N PRO A 134 26.00 15.59 26.11
CA PRO A 134 26.71 15.73 27.37
C PRO A 134 27.29 17.15 27.48
N VAL A 135 27.10 17.80 28.62
CA VAL A 135 27.58 19.16 28.90
C VAL A 135 28.41 19.15 30.16
N ARG A 136 29.57 19.82 30.11
CA ARG A 136 30.43 20.08 31.27
C ARG A 136 30.56 21.58 31.45
N ALA A 137 30.42 22.05 32.67
CA ALA A 137 30.59 23.44 33.02
C ALA A 137 31.67 23.58 34.09
N THR A 138 32.46 24.64 33.98
CA THR A 138 33.43 25.03 35.00
C THR A 138 33.22 26.51 35.28
N VAL A 139 33.02 26.85 36.55
CA VAL A 139 32.85 28.23 37.01
C VAL A 139 33.81 28.45 38.16
N SER A 140 34.52 29.57 38.12
CA SER A 140 35.46 29.97 39.15
C SER A 140 35.14 31.36 39.66
N ALA A 141 35.21 31.54 40.98
CA ALA A 141 35.24 32.84 41.64
C ALA A 141 36.70 33.14 41.97
N GLN A 142 37.23 34.19 41.35
CA GLN A 142 38.60 34.66 41.52
C GLN A 142 38.61 35.93 42.37
N ASP A 143 39.69 36.16 43.10
CA ASP A 143 39.91 37.36 43.91
C ASP A 143 38.72 37.67 44.84
N ILE A 144 38.35 36.72 45.69
CA ILE A 144 37.21 36.87 46.61
C ILE A 144 37.64 37.75 47.77
N GLY A 145 37.23 39.03 47.72
CA GLY A 145 37.53 40.04 48.73
C GLY A 145 39.02 40.22 49.02
N HIS A 146 39.89 39.98 48.03
CA HIS A 146 41.36 40.00 48.14
C HIS A 146 41.97 38.98 49.11
N LEU A 147 41.18 38.04 49.63
CA LEU A 147 41.60 37.06 50.64
C LEU A 147 41.78 35.67 50.04
N ILE A 148 40.92 35.28 49.08
CA ILE A 148 40.97 33.97 48.44
C ILE A 148 41.25 34.16 46.96
N LYS A 149 42.35 33.57 46.48
CA LYS A 149 42.79 33.71 45.08
C LYS A 149 41.79 33.14 44.09
N ARG A 150 41.26 31.92 44.35
CA ARG A 150 40.37 31.22 43.43
C ARG A 150 39.63 30.07 44.12
N GLU A 151 38.32 30.00 43.89
CA GLU A 151 37.50 28.81 44.14
C GLU A 151 36.82 28.36 42.84
N THR A 152 36.76 27.05 42.58
CA THR A 152 36.25 26.50 41.31
C THR A 152 35.20 25.42 41.55
N ALA A 153 34.08 25.51 40.84
CA ALA A 153 33.07 24.47 40.74
C ALA A 153 33.03 23.87 39.34
N THR A 154 32.76 22.57 39.31
CA THR A 154 32.45 21.84 38.08
C THR A 154 31.03 21.30 38.15
N GLY A 155 30.30 21.40 37.04
CA GLY A 155 28.99 20.78 36.85
C GLY A 155 28.98 19.89 35.62
N ALA A 156 28.12 18.87 35.65
CA ALA A 156 27.91 17.98 34.50
C ALA A 156 26.42 17.67 34.34
N ALA A 157 25.95 17.69 33.10
CA ALA A 157 24.58 17.34 32.74
C ALA A 157 24.54 16.50 31.47
N ASN A 158 23.58 15.59 31.39
CA ASN A 158 23.24 14.90 30.15
C ASN A 158 21.92 15.47 29.65
N VAL A 159 21.98 16.31 28.62
CA VAL A 159 20.79 16.89 28.00
C VAL A 159 20.21 15.84 27.06
N ARG A 160 18.94 15.47 27.28
CA ARG A 160 18.19 14.58 26.39
C ARG A 160 17.07 15.36 25.71
N ALA A 161 16.89 15.13 24.42
CA ALA A 161 15.92 15.86 23.63
C ALA A 161 15.15 14.91 22.72
N THR A 162 13.83 14.90 22.84
CA THR A 162 12.94 14.20 21.92
C THR A 162 12.66 15.09 20.72
N VAL A 163 13.07 14.64 19.55
CA VAL A 163 12.86 15.31 18.27
C VAL A 163 11.63 14.71 17.60
N LYS A 164 10.72 15.58 17.16
CA LYS A 164 9.60 15.24 16.26
C LYS A 164 9.85 15.81 14.88
N LEU A 165 9.82 14.97 13.85
CA LEU A 165 9.98 15.39 12.47
C LEU A 165 8.62 15.55 11.77
N SER A 166 8.52 16.56 10.92
CA SER A 166 7.39 16.81 10.03
C SER A 166 7.88 17.37 8.70
N LEU A 167 6.96 17.56 7.75
CA LEU A 167 7.24 18.17 6.45
C LEU A 167 6.31 19.37 6.24
N THR A 168 6.82 20.42 5.60
CA THR A 168 5.98 21.52 5.12
C THR A 168 5.20 21.14 3.86
N ARG A 169 4.31 22.01 3.40
CA ARG A 169 3.60 21.85 2.12
C ARG A 169 4.53 21.69 0.90
N ASP A 170 5.72 22.27 0.98
CA ASP A 170 6.74 22.22 -0.09
C ASP A 170 7.76 21.11 0.10
N TRP A 171 7.47 20.12 0.95
CA TRP A 171 8.33 18.96 1.23
C TRP A 171 9.64 19.29 1.95
N ASN A 172 9.70 20.43 2.65
CA ASN A 172 10.86 20.78 3.46
C ASN A 172 10.76 20.14 4.86
N PRO A 173 11.81 19.44 5.34
CA PRO A 173 11.84 18.88 6.69
C PRO A 173 11.79 19.96 7.77
N VAL A 174 10.94 19.74 8.76
CA VAL A 174 10.85 20.53 9.99
C VAL A 174 11.06 19.62 11.18
N ALA A 175 11.73 20.13 12.21
CA ALA A 175 11.94 19.42 13.45
C ALA A 175 11.46 20.26 14.63
N THR A 176 10.64 19.66 15.49
CA THR A 176 10.27 20.23 16.79
C THR A 176 11.05 19.49 17.88
N VAL A 177 11.79 20.21 18.71
CA VAL A 177 12.63 19.60 19.75
C VAL A 177 11.99 19.84 21.11
N ARG A 178 11.78 18.76 21.87
CA ARG A 178 11.31 18.83 23.26
C ARG A 178 12.39 18.28 24.17
N ILE A 179 12.81 19.08 25.13
CA ILE A 179 14.00 18.77 25.91
C ILE A 179 13.61 18.40 27.33
N ALA A 180 14.25 17.34 27.82
CA ALA A 180 14.29 16.95 29.21
C ALA A 180 15.76 16.82 29.59
N TYR A 181 16.22 17.59 30.57
CA TYR A 181 17.58 17.47 31.06
C TYR A 181 17.55 17.03 32.51
N ASP A 182 18.48 16.13 32.83
CA ASP A 182 18.70 15.67 34.19
C ASP A 182 20.12 16.08 34.59
N TRP A 183 20.25 16.84 35.67
CA TRP A 183 21.55 17.18 36.24
C TRP A 183 22.17 15.92 36.83
N THR A 184 23.26 15.44 36.23
CA THR A 184 24.05 14.36 36.83
C THR A 184 24.89 14.86 38.01
N ASN A 185 25.35 16.12 37.94
CA ASN A 185 25.98 16.83 39.05
C ASN A 185 25.68 18.34 38.95
N PRO A 186 24.81 18.90 39.80
CA PRO A 186 24.46 20.32 39.74
C PRO A 186 25.67 21.19 40.14
N PRO A 187 25.98 22.24 39.36
CA PRO A 187 27.13 23.10 39.64
C PRO A 187 26.95 23.85 40.96
N GLY A 188 27.94 23.78 41.85
CA GLY A 188 27.98 24.57 43.07
C GLY A 188 29.38 24.77 43.65
N ILE A 189 29.64 25.96 44.21
CA ILE A 189 30.90 26.34 44.88
C ILE A 189 30.65 26.39 46.38
N ASP A 190 31.57 25.86 47.18
CA ASP A 190 31.57 25.98 48.63
C ASP A 190 32.42 27.18 49.05
N ILE A 191 31.81 28.21 49.65
CA ILE A 191 32.51 29.41 50.11
C ILE A 191 32.14 29.64 51.58
N PHE A 192 33.15 29.72 52.46
CA PHE A 192 32.95 29.89 53.91
C PHE A 192 31.91 28.93 54.52
N GLY A 193 31.95 27.66 54.13
CA GLY A 193 31.04 26.61 54.64
C GLY A 193 29.61 26.68 54.10
N LYS A 194 29.31 27.53 53.12
CA LYS A 194 28.02 27.58 52.42
C LYS A 194 28.17 27.19 50.96
N ARG A 195 27.40 26.18 50.53
CA ARG A 195 27.29 25.77 49.13
C ARG A 195 26.39 26.71 48.35
N ILE A 196 26.92 27.36 47.32
CA ILE A 196 26.16 28.19 46.38
C ILE A 196 25.93 27.37 45.11
N VAL A 197 24.69 26.98 44.85
CA VAL A 197 24.28 26.26 43.63
C VAL A 197 23.92 27.25 42.51
N PHE A 198 24.37 26.97 41.28
CA PHE A 198 24.21 27.85 40.11
C PHE A 198 23.14 27.37 39.11
N VAL A 199 22.18 26.56 39.56
CA VAL A 199 21.21 25.85 38.70
C VAL A 199 20.36 26.84 37.88
N ASP A 200 19.76 27.85 38.50
CA ASP A 200 18.83 28.77 37.83
C ASP A 200 19.48 29.60 36.70
N LYS A 201 20.76 29.95 36.85
CA LYS A 201 21.52 30.70 35.82
C LYS A 201 21.96 29.79 34.66
N ALA A 202 22.18 28.51 34.92
CA ALA A 202 22.54 27.54 33.88
C ALA A 202 21.35 27.25 32.95
N ASP A 203 20.13 27.17 33.48
CA ASP A 203 18.91 26.90 32.72
C ASP A 203 18.61 27.98 31.67
N ALA A 204 18.77 29.26 32.03
CA ALA A 204 18.57 30.37 31.10
C ALA A 204 19.56 30.35 29.92
N LYS A 205 20.79 29.86 30.15
CA LYS A 205 21.83 29.80 29.11
C LYS A 205 21.71 28.56 28.24
N LEU A 206 21.27 27.44 28.80
CA LEU A 206 20.94 26.24 28.02
C LEU A 206 19.81 26.51 27.02
N LYS A 207 18.80 27.33 27.35
CA LYS A 207 17.74 27.76 26.41
C LYS A 207 18.28 28.37 25.11
N GLY A 208 19.38 29.14 25.17
CA GLY A 208 19.99 29.74 23.97
C GLY A 208 20.64 28.71 23.04
N VAL A 209 21.30 27.70 23.61
CA VAL A 209 21.86 26.56 22.87
C VAL A 209 20.75 25.76 22.19
N ILE A 210 19.63 25.60 22.88
CA ILE A 210 18.45 24.88 22.40
C ILE A 210 17.86 25.57 21.16
N ALA A 211 17.64 26.88 21.22
CA ALA A 211 17.16 27.65 20.07
C ALA A 211 18.13 27.58 18.88
N GLY A 212 19.45 27.48 19.15
CA GLY A 212 20.45 27.22 18.11
C GLY A 212 20.30 25.84 17.46
N LEU A 213 20.12 24.80 18.26
CA LEU A 213 19.90 23.43 17.78
C LEU A 213 18.62 23.32 16.94
N GLU A 214 17.51 23.91 17.40
CA GLU A 214 16.22 23.96 16.68
C GLU A 214 16.32 24.66 15.32
N ARG A 215 17.19 25.69 15.18
CA ARG A 215 17.45 26.34 13.90
C ARG A 215 18.41 25.56 13.00
N SER A 216 19.35 24.84 13.59
CA SER A 216 20.38 24.11 12.85
C SER A 216 19.86 22.78 12.28
N LEU A 217 19.03 22.06 13.03
CA LEU A 217 18.59 20.72 12.68
C LEU A 217 17.78 20.67 11.37
N PRO A 218 16.79 21.56 11.13
CA PRO A 218 16.11 21.64 9.83
C PRO A 218 17.05 21.92 8.65
N LYS A 219 18.07 22.78 8.85
CA LYS A 219 19.07 23.07 7.80
C LYS A 219 19.87 21.84 7.40
N GLN A 220 20.17 20.96 8.36
CA GLN A 220 20.88 19.71 8.07
C GLN A 220 19.97 18.66 7.47
N LEU A 221 18.71 18.59 7.90
CA LEU A 221 17.71 17.72 7.26
C LEU A 221 17.42 18.14 5.81
N ALA A 222 17.50 19.43 5.48
CA ALA A 222 17.33 19.93 4.12
C ALA A 222 18.38 19.37 3.14
N LYS A 223 19.59 19.04 3.62
CA LYS A 223 20.65 18.41 2.81
C LYS A 223 20.34 16.98 2.38
N LEU A 224 19.27 16.38 2.90
CA LEU A 224 18.79 15.07 2.45
C LEU A 224 18.12 15.13 1.08
N HIS A 225 17.86 16.34 0.55
CA HIS A 225 17.22 16.54 -0.76
C HIS A 225 15.92 15.74 -0.90
N VAL A 226 15.08 15.81 0.16
CA VAL A 226 13.85 15.02 0.26
C VAL A 226 12.92 15.35 -0.90
N ARG A 227 12.76 16.62 -1.24
CA ARG A 227 11.89 17.07 -2.34
C ARG A 227 12.34 16.53 -3.69
N GLU A 228 13.64 16.54 -3.96
CA GLU A 228 14.22 16.08 -5.22
C GLU A 228 14.06 14.57 -5.37
N ARG A 229 14.35 13.80 -4.30
CA ARG A 229 14.13 12.36 -4.26
C ARG A 229 12.66 11.99 -4.43
N LEU A 230 11.76 12.73 -3.78
CA LEU A 230 10.32 12.53 -3.93
C LEU A 230 9.83 12.92 -5.31
N SER A 231 10.37 13.99 -5.91
CA SER A 231 10.06 14.39 -7.28
C SER A 231 10.45 13.29 -8.27
N ALA A 232 11.67 12.76 -8.15
CA ALA A 232 12.13 11.65 -8.98
C ALA A 232 11.23 10.40 -8.82
N ALA A 233 10.90 10.02 -7.59
CA ALA A 233 10.00 8.90 -7.32
C ALA A 233 8.58 9.15 -7.84
N TRP A 234 8.07 10.39 -7.73
CA TRP A 234 6.75 10.79 -8.21
C TRP A 234 6.64 10.66 -9.73
N GLN A 235 7.64 11.14 -10.47
CA GLN A 235 7.66 11.02 -11.94
C GLN A 235 7.61 9.55 -12.39
N GLN A 236 8.26 8.65 -11.66
CA GLN A 236 8.27 7.21 -11.98
C GLN A 236 6.98 6.48 -11.56
N GLY A 237 6.12 7.10 -10.75
CA GLY A 237 4.85 6.51 -10.32
C GLY A 237 3.77 6.46 -11.41
N PHE A 238 3.91 7.28 -12.45
CA PHE A 238 3.03 7.32 -13.62
C PHE A 238 3.48 6.26 -14.62
N THR A 239 2.92 5.04 -14.51
CA THR A 239 3.41 3.92 -15.31
C THR A 239 2.32 2.90 -15.62
N VAL A 240 2.52 2.17 -16.71
CA VAL A 240 1.81 0.93 -17.01
C VAL A 240 2.70 -0.28 -16.65
N ILE A 241 2.11 -1.23 -15.93
CA ILE A 241 2.71 -2.46 -15.44
C ILE A 241 2.05 -3.64 -16.14
N GLN A 242 2.82 -4.55 -16.72
CA GLN A 242 2.28 -5.80 -17.23
C GLN A 242 2.10 -6.77 -16.07
N LEU A 243 0.86 -7.12 -15.72
CA LEU A 243 0.55 -8.10 -14.67
C LEU A 243 0.60 -9.53 -15.19
N ASN A 244 0.15 -9.74 -16.44
CA ASN A 244 0.17 -11.03 -17.10
C ASN A 244 0.48 -10.85 -18.60
N ARG A 245 1.25 -11.77 -19.17
CA ARG A 245 1.56 -11.81 -20.62
C ARG A 245 0.62 -12.71 -21.40
N GLU A 246 -0.07 -13.62 -20.72
CA GLU A 246 -0.81 -14.69 -21.40
C GLU A 246 -2.17 -14.23 -21.88
N ARG A 247 -2.62 -14.86 -22.97
CA ARG A 247 -3.77 -14.47 -23.79
C ARG A 247 -5.04 -14.36 -22.95
N PRO A 248 -5.60 -13.15 -22.75
CA PRO A 248 -5.13 -11.83 -23.19
C PRO A 248 -4.26 -11.13 -22.11
N PRO A 249 -3.19 -10.42 -22.53
CA PRO A 249 -2.29 -9.77 -21.59
C PRO A 249 -3.05 -8.80 -20.68
N VAL A 250 -2.62 -8.74 -19.41
CA VAL A 250 -3.23 -7.88 -18.40
C VAL A 250 -2.27 -6.78 -18.03
N TRP A 251 -2.76 -5.54 -18.06
CA TRP A 251 -1.99 -4.34 -17.75
C TRP A 251 -2.63 -3.58 -16.60
N MET A 252 -1.82 -3.08 -15.69
CA MET A 252 -2.24 -2.16 -14.63
C MET A 252 -1.64 -0.79 -14.89
N ARG A 253 -2.47 0.23 -14.98
CA ARG A 253 -2.03 1.63 -15.01
C ARG A 253 -2.08 2.21 -13.61
N THR A 254 -1.00 2.86 -13.20
CA THR A 254 -0.91 3.56 -11.93
C THR A 254 -0.81 5.05 -12.16
N THR A 255 -1.72 5.81 -11.55
CA THR A 255 -1.77 7.27 -11.66
C THR A 255 -1.77 7.87 -10.25
N PRO A 256 -0.60 8.29 -9.73
CA PRO A 256 -0.51 8.98 -8.46
C PRO A 256 -1.36 10.27 -8.45
N GLN A 257 -2.12 10.50 -7.38
CA GLN A 257 -3.03 11.65 -7.24
C GLN A 257 -2.62 12.61 -6.13
N ALA A 258 -2.09 12.09 -5.02
CA ALA A 258 -1.64 12.91 -3.90
C ALA A 258 -0.53 12.22 -3.11
N LEU A 259 0.31 13.02 -2.46
CA LEU A 259 1.33 12.54 -1.52
C LEU A 259 1.10 13.15 -0.13
N GLY A 260 1.37 12.37 0.91
CA GLY A 260 1.16 12.73 2.31
C GLY A 260 2.29 12.20 3.18
N PHE A 261 2.38 12.70 4.41
CA PHE A 261 3.42 12.29 5.35
C PHE A 261 2.82 11.35 6.39
N GLY A 262 3.26 10.09 6.36
CA GLY A 262 2.86 9.02 7.28
C GLY A 262 3.68 8.99 8.58
N GLY A 263 4.69 9.83 8.72
CA GLY A 263 5.57 9.89 9.88
C GLY A 263 6.99 9.42 9.56
N TYR A 264 7.71 8.97 10.59
CA TYR A 264 9.07 8.46 10.46
C TYR A 264 9.34 7.36 11.48
N ARG A 265 10.32 6.53 11.17
CA ARG A 265 10.77 5.42 12.01
C ARG A 265 12.28 5.37 12.08
N VAL A 266 12.81 5.06 13.27
CA VAL A 266 14.22 4.78 13.48
C VAL A 266 14.43 3.28 13.58
N LYS A 267 15.28 2.71 12.72
CA LYS A 267 15.61 1.28 12.72
C LYS A 267 17.08 1.08 12.35
N GLY A 268 17.84 0.36 13.18
CA GLY A 268 19.21 -0.02 12.86
C GLY A 268 20.19 1.15 12.66
N GLY A 269 19.92 2.31 13.26
CA GLY A 269 20.71 3.53 13.04
C GLY A 269 20.31 4.32 11.80
N ASP A 270 19.28 3.88 11.05
CA ASP A 270 18.70 4.61 9.94
C ASP A 270 17.40 5.32 10.36
N LEU A 271 17.25 6.55 9.90
CA LEU A 271 16.00 7.30 9.89
C LEU A 271 15.27 7.00 8.58
N LEU A 272 14.05 6.48 8.69
CA LEU A 272 13.16 6.18 7.58
C LEU A 272 11.97 7.14 7.63
N LEU A 273 11.83 8.01 6.64
CA LEU A 273 10.62 8.83 6.49
C LEU A 273 9.57 8.03 5.72
N ASP A 274 8.37 7.89 6.28
CA ASP A 274 7.27 7.19 5.63
C ASP A 274 6.41 8.22 4.87
N VAL A 275 6.55 8.27 3.55
CA VAL A 275 5.68 9.07 2.68
C VAL A 275 4.60 8.18 2.09
N GLN A 276 3.35 8.64 2.12
CA GLN A 276 2.19 7.94 1.61
C GLN A 276 1.80 8.52 0.25
N ALA A 277 1.47 7.65 -0.71
CA ALA A 277 1.02 8.07 -2.04
C ALA A 277 -0.37 7.51 -2.33
N LYS A 278 -1.38 8.39 -2.43
CA LYS A 278 -2.70 8.02 -2.95
C LYS A 278 -2.60 7.87 -4.46
N THR A 279 -2.86 6.67 -4.95
CA THR A 279 -2.66 6.27 -6.34
C THR A 279 -3.93 5.63 -6.87
N LEU A 280 -4.39 6.10 -8.03
CA LEU A 280 -5.45 5.43 -8.78
C LEU A 280 -4.84 4.24 -9.53
N THR A 281 -5.41 3.06 -9.34
CA THR A 281 -5.04 1.84 -10.07
C THR A 281 -6.18 1.41 -10.97
N GLU A 282 -5.89 1.32 -12.26
CA GLU A 282 -6.82 0.87 -13.29
C GLU A 282 -6.26 -0.39 -13.94
N THR A 283 -7.13 -1.33 -14.33
CA THR A 283 -6.68 -2.57 -14.97
C THR A 283 -7.33 -2.75 -16.34
N PHE A 284 -6.52 -3.17 -17.30
CA PHE A 284 -6.86 -3.31 -18.71
C PHE A 284 -6.54 -4.72 -19.16
N VAL A 285 -7.43 -5.27 -19.98
CA VAL A 285 -7.31 -6.62 -20.54
C VAL A 285 -7.15 -6.50 -22.05
N GLY A 286 -6.07 -7.07 -22.60
CA GLY A 286 -5.70 -6.95 -24.01
C GLY A 286 -4.61 -5.92 -24.24
N ASP A 287 -4.86 -4.97 -25.14
CA ASP A 287 -3.84 -4.03 -25.61
C ASP A 287 -3.25 -3.18 -24.47
N LYS A 288 -1.96 -2.84 -24.59
CA LYS A 288 -1.27 -2.00 -23.60
C LYS A 288 -1.93 -0.61 -23.60
N PRO A 289 -2.43 -0.12 -22.46
CA PRO A 289 -2.94 1.25 -22.37
C PRO A 289 -1.79 2.26 -22.54
N SER A 290 -2.12 3.49 -22.92
CA SER A 290 -1.15 4.58 -22.96
C SER A 290 -0.61 4.87 -21.55
N ASP A 291 0.69 5.17 -21.48
CA ASP A 291 1.32 5.60 -20.23
C ASP A 291 0.70 6.94 -19.79
N PRO A 292 0.37 7.11 -18.49
CA PRO A 292 -0.21 8.35 -18.00
C PRO A 292 0.83 9.47 -17.99
N THR A 293 0.41 10.69 -18.33
CA THR A 293 1.30 11.86 -18.35
C THR A 293 1.72 12.24 -16.92
N PRO A 294 3.02 12.28 -16.60
CA PRO A 294 3.49 12.69 -15.29
C PRO A 294 3.13 14.14 -14.97
N THR A 295 2.75 14.40 -13.72
CA THR A 295 2.51 15.75 -13.21
C THR A 295 3.67 16.21 -12.31
N PRO A 296 3.85 17.53 -12.07
CA PRO A 296 4.77 18.02 -11.06
C PRO A 296 4.44 17.47 -9.66
N LEU A 297 5.43 17.42 -8.77
CA LEU A 297 5.25 16.99 -7.39
C LEU A 297 4.16 17.85 -6.69
N PRO A 298 3.05 17.26 -6.23
CA PRO A 298 1.96 18.03 -5.60
C PRO A 298 2.37 18.52 -4.21
N PRO A 299 1.71 19.54 -3.64
CA PRO A 299 1.93 19.93 -2.25
C PRO A 299 1.54 18.80 -1.29
N LEU A 300 2.13 18.81 -0.09
CA LEU A 300 1.83 17.84 0.96
C LEU A 300 0.33 17.83 1.31
N ALA A 301 -0.32 16.69 1.12
CA ALA A 301 -1.71 16.45 1.49
C ALA A 301 -1.84 15.92 2.92
N SER A 302 -2.93 16.28 3.58
CA SER A 302 -3.31 15.77 4.89
C SER A 302 -4.28 14.59 4.77
N GLY A 303 -4.08 13.54 5.57
CA GLY A 303 -5.09 12.49 5.77
C GLY A 303 -5.41 11.67 4.52
N LEU A 304 -4.41 10.99 3.92
CA LEU A 304 -4.57 10.19 2.71
C LEU A 304 -5.45 8.93 2.83
N GLY A 305 -6.08 8.68 3.98
CA GLY A 305 -7.00 7.56 4.18
C GLY A 305 -6.31 6.21 4.44
N GLN A 306 -6.99 5.11 4.13
CA GLN A 306 -6.52 3.75 4.47
C GLN A 306 -5.14 3.44 3.88
N GLN A 307 -4.34 2.75 4.69
CA GLN A 307 -3.00 2.30 4.33
C GLN A 307 -3.07 0.98 3.56
N GLY A 308 -2.30 0.86 2.48
CA GLY A 308 -2.14 -0.41 1.76
C GLY A 308 -2.31 -0.30 0.26
N LEU A 309 -1.76 -1.28 -0.44
CA LEU A 309 -1.97 -1.51 -1.86
C LEU A 309 -3.37 -2.11 -2.07
N ALA A 310 -4.11 -1.62 -3.05
CA ALA A 310 -5.41 -2.15 -3.47
C ALA A 310 -5.57 -2.02 -4.99
N PHE A 311 -5.71 -3.13 -5.71
CA PHE A 311 -5.89 -3.14 -7.16
C PHE A 311 -6.70 -4.36 -7.62
N ASN A 312 -7.21 -4.31 -8.84
CA ASN A 312 -7.94 -5.43 -9.44
C ASN A 312 -7.02 -6.32 -10.27
N ILE A 313 -7.23 -7.62 -10.18
CA ILE A 313 -6.62 -8.64 -11.02
C ILE A 313 -7.76 -9.27 -11.82
N PRO A 314 -7.97 -8.86 -13.08
CA PRO A 314 -8.99 -9.46 -13.91
C PRO A 314 -8.56 -10.88 -14.26
N VAL A 315 -9.36 -11.87 -13.86
CA VAL A 315 -9.21 -13.25 -14.32
C VAL A 315 -10.22 -13.46 -15.43
N LEU A 316 -9.72 -13.66 -16.65
CA LEU A 316 -10.54 -13.87 -17.84
C LEU A 316 -10.20 -15.23 -18.44
N ALA A 317 -11.16 -16.15 -18.42
CA ALA A 317 -11.07 -17.39 -19.18
C ALA A 317 -11.74 -17.17 -20.54
N GLN A 318 -10.93 -17.10 -21.60
CA GLN A 318 -11.41 -16.85 -22.96
C GLN A 318 -12.10 -18.08 -23.54
N PHE A 319 -13.14 -17.87 -24.33
CA PHE A 319 -13.93 -18.96 -24.90
C PHE A 319 -13.12 -19.89 -25.81
N ASP A 320 -12.18 -19.35 -26.60
CA ASP A 320 -11.30 -20.12 -27.47
C ASP A 320 -10.32 -21.04 -26.71
N GLN A 321 -9.98 -20.71 -25.46
CA GLN A 321 -9.21 -21.58 -24.57
C GLN A 321 -10.08 -22.69 -23.96
N LEU A 322 -11.35 -22.38 -23.66
CA LEU A 322 -12.30 -23.32 -23.05
C LEU A 322 -12.84 -24.36 -24.04
N GLU A 323 -13.07 -23.97 -25.31
CA GLU A 323 -13.56 -24.86 -26.37
C GLU A 323 -12.81 -26.19 -26.50
N PRO A 324 -11.45 -26.22 -26.63
CA PRO A 324 -10.70 -27.48 -26.70
C PRO A 324 -10.66 -28.25 -25.38
N VAL A 325 -10.91 -27.60 -24.24
CA VAL A 325 -10.98 -28.28 -22.93
C VAL A 325 -12.28 -29.07 -22.84
N VAL A 326 -13.39 -28.46 -23.23
CA VAL A 326 -14.71 -29.12 -23.30
C VAL A 326 -14.68 -30.26 -24.30
N LEU A 327 -14.10 -30.07 -25.49
CA LEU A 327 -13.97 -31.13 -26.49
C LEU A 327 -13.24 -32.35 -25.93
N ARG A 328 -12.07 -32.16 -25.32
CA ARG A 328 -11.30 -33.26 -24.70
C ARG A 328 -12.06 -33.98 -23.59
N ALA A 329 -12.88 -33.27 -22.82
CA ALA A 329 -13.70 -33.88 -21.78
C ALA A 329 -14.81 -34.76 -22.38
N LEU A 330 -15.45 -34.30 -23.45
CA LEU A 330 -16.46 -35.04 -24.20
C LEU A 330 -15.86 -36.26 -24.91
N GLU A 331 -14.68 -36.14 -25.52
CA GLU A 331 -13.95 -37.28 -26.11
C GLU A 331 -13.60 -38.34 -25.07
N LYS A 332 -13.12 -37.93 -23.88
CA LYS A 332 -12.89 -38.86 -22.75
C LYS A 332 -14.18 -39.54 -22.30
N ARG A 333 -15.32 -38.84 -22.34
CA ARG A 333 -16.63 -39.42 -22.03
C ARG A 333 -17.04 -40.44 -23.08
N ALA A 334 -16.90 -40.13 -24.37
CA ALA A 334 -17.17 -41.06 -25.46
C ALA A 334 -16.30 -42.33 -25.36
N ALA A 335 -15.00 -42.18 -25.08
CA ALA A 335 -14.06 -43.30 -24.94
C ALA A 335 -14.41 -44.25 -23.77
N LYS A 336 -15.04 -43.74 -22.70
CA LYS A 336 -15.55 -44.55 -21.58
C LYS A 336 -16.85 -45.30 -21.93
N GLY A 337 -17.45 -45.00 -23.07
CA GLY A 337 -18.77 -45.51 -23.48
C GLY A 337 -19.91 -44.66 -22.92
N ILE A 338 -20.97 -44.53 -23.74
CA ILE A 338 -22.19 -43.81 -23.39
C ILE A 338 -23.38 -44.75 -23.57
N THR A 339 -24.22 -44.86 -22.54
CA THR A 339 -25.46 -45.64 -22.58
C THR A 339 -26.61 -44.74 -22.21
N LEU A 340 -27.51 -44.51 -23.17
CA LEU A 340 -28.66 -43.62 -22.97
C LEU A 340 -29.84 -44.39 -22.38
N PRO A 341 -30.57 -43.81 -21.41
CA PRO A 341 -31.80 -44.40 -20.91
C PRO A 341 -32.78 -44.72 -22.05
N LYS A 342 -33.35 -45.93 -22.06
CA LYS A 342 -34.31 -46.44 -23.05
C LYS A 342 -33.78 -46.66 -24.48
N LEU A 343 -32.63 -46.09 -24.85
CA LEU A 343 -32.04 -46.21 -26.19
C LEU A 343 -30.84 -47.17 -26.24
N GLY A 344 -30.16 -47.40 -25.11
CA GLY A 344 -29.03 -48.32 -25.02
C GLY A 344 -27.69 -47.67 -25.39
N PRO A 345 -26.65 -48.47 -25.69
CA PRO A 345 -25.30 -47.97 -25.94
C PRO A 345 -25.19 -47.21 -27.27
N VAL A 346 -24.52 -46.06 -27.21
CA VAL A 346 -24.33 -45.11 -28.32
C VAL A 346 -22.84 -44.92 -28.59
N ASP A 347 -22.46 -45.00 -29.85
CA ASP A 347 -21.16 -44.51 -30.33
C ASP A 347 -21.32 -43.04 -30.71
N ALA A 348 -20.64 -42.15 -29.98
CA ALA A 348 -20.67 -40.71 -30.20
C ALA A 348 -19.27 -40.19 -30.53
N GLU A 349 -19.19 -39.36 -31.57
CA GLU A 349 -18.01 -38.64 -32.02
C GLU A 349 -18.31 -37.14 -31.90
N PHE A 350 -17.55 -36.45 -31.05
CA PHE A 350 -17.72 -35.02 -30.81
C PHE A 350 -16.74 -34.25 -31.70
N GLY A 351 -17.23 -33.19 -32.33
CA GLY A 351 -16.47 -32.32 -33.23
C GLY A 351 -16.27 -30.93 -32.64
N LYS A 352 -16.32 -29.91 -33.50
CA LYS A 352 -16.12 -28.53 -33.10
C LYS A 352 -17.04 -28.14 -31.94
N VAL A 353 -16.44 -27.54 -30.91
CA VAL A 353 -17.14 -26.86 -29.80
C VAL A 353 -17.06 -25.36 -30.06
N THR A 354 -18.17 -24.65 -29.86
CA THR A 354 -18.26 -23.19 -29.95
C THR A 354 -18.83 -22.66 -28.65
N ILE A 355 -18.15 -21.72 -27.99
CA ILE A 355 -18.62 -21.11 -26.74
C ILE A 355 -18.75 -19.60 -26.91
N TYR A 356 -19.84 -19.03 -26.41
CA TYR A 356 -20.02 -17.57 -26.33
C TYR A 356 -21.01 -17.12 -25.27
N ALA A 357 -21.01 -15.81 -25.00
CA ALA A 357 -21.98 -15.14 -24.15
C ALA A 357 -23.33 -14.98 -24.86
N THR A 358 -24.42 -15.32 -24.18
CA THR A 358 -25.81 -15.10 -24.63
C THR A 358 -26.59 -14.24 -23.63
N GLU A 359 -27.77 -13.80 -24.04
CA GLU A 359 -28.68 -12.99 -23.23
C GLU A 359 -28.88 -13.53 -21.80
N GLY A 360 -29.08 -12.62 -20.84
CA GLY A 360 -29.28 -12.97 -19.42
C GLY A 360 -28.02 -13.39 -18.67
N GLY A 361 -26.83 -13.03 -19.17
CA GLY A 361 -25.55 -13.36 -18.52
C GLY A 361 -25.21 -14.85 -18.58
N ARG A 362 -25.75 -15.57 -19.56
CA ARG A 362 -25.56 -17.02 -19.72
C ARG A 362 -24.45 -17.31 -20.73
N LEU A 363 -23.88 -18.50 -20.61
CA LEU A 363 -23.04 -19.10 -21.62
C LEU A 363 -23.91 -19.92 -22.58
N ALA A 364 -23.56 -19.90 -23.86
CA ALA A 364 -24.02 -20.82 -24.88
C ALA A 364 -22.86 -21.73 -25.30
N VAL A 365 -23.10 -23.03 -25.35
CA VAL A 365 -22.13 -24.04 -25.76
C VAL A 365 -22.74 -24.86 -26.89
N GLY A 366 -22.24 -24.66 -28.11
CA GLY A 366 -22.60 -25.42 -29.30
C GLY A 366 -21.62 -26.56 -29.49
N VAL A 367 -22.12 -27.78 -29.65
CA VAL A 367 -21.29 -28.97 -29.86
C VAL A 367 -21.77 -29.69 -31.11
N TRP A 368 -20.89 -29.79 -32.10
CA TRP A 368 -21.14 -30.66 -33.24
C TRP A 368 -20.94 -32.11 -32.84
N VAL A 369 -21.91 -32.98 -33.17
CA VAL A 369 -21.89 -34.38 -32.78
C VAL A 369 -22.35 -35.27 -33.92
N LYS A 370 -21.73 -36.44 -33.99
CA LYS A 370 -22.14 -37.57 -34.83
C LYS A 370 -22.37 -38.76 -33.90
N ALA A 371 -23.56 -39.34 -33.94
CA ALA A 371 -23.97 -40.39 -33.02
C ALA A 371 -24.67 -41.54 -33.75
N LYS A 372 -24.44 -42.77 -33.28
CA LYS A 372 -25.05 -44.00 -33.82
C LYS A 372 -25.42 -44.97 -32.69
N LEU A 373 -26.64 -45.52 -32.74
CA LEU A 373 -27.04 -46.59 -31.83
C LEU A 373 -26.38 -47.91 -32.23
N ARG A 374 -25.75 -48.59 -31.27
CA ARG A 374 -25.14 -49.92 -31.52
C ARG A 374 -26.16 -51.01 -31.83
N SER A 375 -27.41 -50.83 -31.40
CA SER A 375 -28.51 -51.74 -31.73
C SER A 375 -28.90 -51.73 -33.20
N GLY A 376 -28.46 -50.73 -33.99
CA GLY A 376 -28.79 -50.59 -35.41
C GLY A 376 -30.22 -50.13 -35.71
N PHE A 377 -31.04 -49.91 -34.68
CA PHE A 377 -32.45 -49.51 -34.83
C PHE A 377 -32.63 -48.10 -35.44
N MET A 378 -31.60 -47.25 -35.35
CA MET A 378 -31.56 -45.93 -35.97
C MET A 378 -30.24 -45.75 -36.71
N GLY A 379 -30.32 -45.14 -37.89
CA GLY A 379 -29.15 -44.75 -38.67
C GLY A 379 -28.30 -43.69 -37.96
N GLU A 380 -27.10 -43.46 -38.48
CA GLU A 380 -26.22 -42.42 -37.96
C GLU A 380 -26.87 -41.04 -38.06
N THR A 381 -26.78 -40.27 -36.99
CA THR A 381 -27.32 -38.91 -36.90
C THR A 381 -26.19 -37.91 -36.67
N ARG A 382 -26.28 -36.75 -37.31
CA ARG A 382 -25.31 -35.65 -37.19
C ARG A 382 -26.04 -34.34 -36.93
N GLY A 383 -25.45 -33.46 -36.13
CA GLY A 383 -26.03 -32.14 -35.86
C GLY A 383 -25.23 -31.35 -34.84
N GLU A 384 -25.58 -30.09 -34.67
CA GLU A 384 -25.06 -29.24 -33.59
C GLU A 384 -26.12 -29.11 -32.50
N VAL A 385 -25.71 -29.36 -31.26
CA VAL A 385 -26.58 -29.19 -30.09
C VAL A 385 -26.12 -27.98 -29.30
N TRP A 386 -27.05 -27.09 -28.99
CA TRP A 386 -26.79 -25.89 -28.21
C TRP A 386 -27.27 -26.09 -26.76
N LEU A 387 -26.37 -25.86 -25.83
CA LEU A 387 -26.63 -25.80 -24.40
C LEU A 387 -26.53 -24.36 -23.93
N SER A 388 -27.33 -23.98 -22.94
CA SER A 388 -27.18 -22.71 -22.24
C SER A 388 -27.14 -22.89 -20.73
N GLY A 389 -26.20 -22.25 -20.05
CA GLY A 389 -26.01 -22.34 -18.60
C GLY A 389 -25.62 -21.01 -17.97
N LEU A 390 -25.89 -20.85 -16.68
CA LEU A 390 -25.54 -19.65 -15.91
C LEU A 390 -24.31 -19.94 -15.04
N PRO A 391 -23.16 -19.30 -15.31
CA PRO A 391 -22.01 -19.41 -14.43
C PRO A 391 -22.24 -18.59 -13.16
N ILE A 392 -22.00 -19.20 -12.02
CA ILE A 392 -22.07 -18.55 -10.70
C ILE A 392 -20.87 -18.95 -9.86
N ASN A 393 -20.48 -18.10 -8.91
CA ASN A 393 -19.55 -18.44 -7.85
C ASN A 393 -20.19 -18.13 -6.49
N GLU A 394 -19.77 -18.89 -5.47
CA GLU A 394 -20.12 -18.55 -4.09
C GLU A 394 -19.47 -17.23 -3.68
N GLU A 395 -20.01 -16.60 -2.64
CA GLU A 395 -19.47 -15.33 -2.14
C GLU A 395 -17.98 -15.48 -1.80
N ASN A 396 -17.18 -14.57 -2.35
CA ASN A 396 -15.73 -14.54 -2.15
C ASN A 396 -14.98 -15.83 -2.56
N SER A 397 -15.55 -16.65 -3.46
CA SER A 397 -14.96 -17.90 -3.94
C SER A 397 -14.40 -17.79 -5.35
N GLU A 398 -13.25 -18.44 -5.59
CA GLU A 398 -12.68 -18.67 -6.93
C GLU A 398 -13.34 -19.83 -7.69
N ARG A 399 -14.15 -20.65 -7.00
CA ARG A 399 -14.81 -21.82 -7.61
C ARG A 399 -16.06 -21.37 -8.37
N ILE A 400 -16.07 -21.68 -9.66
CA ILE A 400 -17.23 -21.44 -10.52
C ILE A 400 -18.02 -22.73 -10.67
N ASN A 401 -19.33 -22.60 -10.63
CA ASN A 401 -20.26 -23.64 -11.02
C ASN A 401 -21.13 -23.15 -12.19
N ILE A 402 -21.58 -24.08 -13.03
CA ILE A 402 -22.57 -23.80 -14.08
C ILE A 402 -23.91 -24.38 -13.65
N THR A 403 -24.86 -23.49 -13.36
CA THR A 403 -26.24 -23.84 -12.99
C THR A 403 -27.19 -23.66 -14.18
N ASP A 404 -28.39 -24.23 -14.04
CA ASP A 404 -29.46 -24.13 -15.06
C ASP A 404 -28.99 -24.47 -16.48
N LEU A 405 -28.16 -25.49 -16.62
CA LEU A 405 -27.74 -25.98 -17.93
C LEU A 405 -28.94 -26.64 -18.61
N LYS A 406 -29.38 -26.05 -19.73
CA LYS A 406 -30.55 -26.50 -20.49
C LYS A 406 -30.19 -26.60 -21.96
N ILE A 407 -30.80 -27.55 -22.65
CA ILE A 407 -30.72 -27.64 -24.11
C ILE A 407 -31.57 -26.51 -24.71
N ALA A 408 -30.94 -25.67 -25.53
CA ALA A 408 -31.60 -24.59 -26.26
C ALA A 408 -32.27 -25.12 -27.55
N THR A 409 -31.74 -26.21 -28.12
CA THR A 409 -32.27 -26.83 -29.33
C THR A 409 -33.59 -27.59 -29.07
N ARG A 410 -34.68 -27.14 -29.70
CA ARG A 410 -35.97 -27.86 -29.75
C ARG A 410 -36.21 -28.41 -31.15
N THR A 411 -36.80 -29.61 -31.24
CA THR A 411 -37.02 -30.30 -32.51
C THR A 411 -38.11 -31.36 -32.38
N ASN A 412 -38.75 -31.71 -33.49
CA ASN A 412 -39.71 -32.83 -33.55
C ASN A 412 -39.14 -34.05 -34.32
N SER A 413 -37.86 -34.01 -34.72
CA SER A 413 -37.21 -35.10 -35.46
C SER A 413 -36.69 -36.19 -34.53
N LYS A 414 -36.98 -37.47 -34.84
CA LYS A 414 -36.47 -38.63 -34.08
C LYS A 414 -34.93 -38.66 -33.99
N ALA A 415 -34.26 -38.21 -35.04
CA ALA A 415 -32.80 -38.14 -35.09
C ALA A 415 -32.28 -37.06 -34.11
N VAL A 416 -32.88 -35.87 -34.13
CA VAL A 416 -32.46 -34.79 -33.24
C VAL A 416 -32.87 -35.08 -31.79
N ASN A 417 -33.95 -35.82 -31.54
CA ASN A 417 -34.30 -36.32 -30.21
C ASN A 417 -33.24 -37.25 -29.60
N MET A 418 -32.52 -38.04 -30.41
CA MET A 418 -31.40 -38.84 -29.94
C MET A 418 -30.21 -37.95 -29.52
N LEU A 419 -29.93 -36.90 -30.29
CA LEU A 419 -28.89 -35.93 -29.93
C LEU A 419 -29.26 -35.16 -28.66
N ILE A 420 -30.52 -34.76 -28.50
CA ILE A 420 -31.05 -34.16 -27.26
C ILE A 420 -30.85 -35.13 -26.09
N ALA A 421 -31.24 -36.41 -26.24
CA ALA A 421 -31.07 -37.42 -25.19
C ALA A 421 -29.61 -37.63 -24.78
N LEU A 422 -28.65 -37.45 -25.70
CA LEU A 422 -27.21 -37.53 -25.42
C LEU A 422 -26.73 -36.37 -24.53
N PHE A 423 -27.29 -35.18 -24.75
CA PHE A 423 -26.97 -33.97 -23.97
C PHE A 423 -27.88 -33.76 -22.76
N ASP A 424 -28.95 -34.54 -22.62
CA ASP A 424 -29.73 -34.70 -21.38
C ASP A 424 -29.14 -35.76 -20.43
N ASP A 425 -28.18 -36.57 -20.90
CA ASP A 425 -27.46 -37.54 -20.05
C ASP A 425 -26.71 -36.80 -18.93
N PRO A 426 -27.00 -37.10 -17.63
CA PRO A 426 -26.36 -36.41 -16.52
C PRO A 426 -24.83 -36.49 -16.53
N GLN A 427 -24.26 -37.60 -17.02
CA GLN A 427 -22.81 -37.78 -17.07
C GLN A 427 -22.15 -36.94 -18.18
N THR A 428 -22.82 -36.76 -19.33
CA THR A 428 -22.36 -35.83 -20.38
C THR A 428 -22.40 -34.38 -19.91
N ILE A 429 -23.52 -33.97 -19.29
CA ILE A 429 -23.66 -32.63 -18.70
C ILE A 429 -22.56 -32.39 -17.65
N GLU A 430 -22.32 -33.35 -16.77
CA GLU A 430 -21.29 -33.24 -15.73
C GLU A 430 -19.89 -33.15 -16.32
N ALA A 431 -19.59 -33.86 -17.42
CA ALA A 431 -18.31 -33.75 -18.09
C ALA A 431 -18.05 -32.33 -18.62
N ILE A 432 -19.06 -31.68 -19.21
CA ILE A 432 -18.96 -30.29 -19.67
C ILE A 432 -18.80 -29.33 -18.48
N ARG A 433 -19.61 -29.50 -17.44
CA ARG A 433 -19.57 -28.68 -16.21
C ARG A 433 -18.19 -28.75 -15.55
N THR A 434 -17.71 -29.95 -15.27
CA THR A 434 -16.40 -30.18 -14.65
C THR A 434 -15.27 -29.59 -15.49
N ALA A 435 -15.31 -29.78 -16.82
CA ALA A 435 -14.28 -29.22 -17.72
C ALA A 435 -14.19 -27.70 -17.64
N LEU A 436 -15.33 -27.00 -17.67
CA LEU A 436 -15.39 -25.54 -17.56
C LEU A 436 -14.93 -25.04 -16.18
N THR A 437 -15.31 -25.74 -15.11
CA THR A 437 -14.93 -25.38 -13.74
C THR A 437 -13.44 -25.61 -13.45
N GLU A 438 -12.88 -26.75 -13.84
CA GLU A 438 -11.48 -27.09 -13.56
C GLU A 438 -10.49 -26.20 -14.33
N ASP A 439 -10.81 -25.85 -15.57
CA ASP A 439 -9.94 -25.02 -16.39
C ASP A 439 -9.83 -23.61 -15.83
N PHE A 440 -10.97 -23.04 -15.42
CA PHE A 440 -10.97 -21.73 -14.79
C PHE A 440 -10.12 -21.68 -13.51
N ALA A 441 -10.16 -22.71 -12.67
CA ALA A 441 -9.36 -22.77 -11.45
C ALA A 441 -7.84 -22.76 -11.76
N LYS A 442 -7.43 -23.36 -12.88
CA LYS A 442 -6.03 -23.32 -13.35
C LYS A 442 -5.67 -21.93 -13.84
N ASP A 443 -6.53 -21.30 -14.64
CA ASP A 443 -6.32 -19.94 -15.13
C ASP A 443 -6.23 -18.93 -13.99
N TYR A 444 -7.13 -19.03 -13.01
CA TYR A 444 -7.07 -18.22 -11.78
C TYR A 444 -5.73 -18.33 -11.08
N THR A 445 -5.28 -19.56 -10.80
CA THR A 445 -4.02 -19.81 -10.07
C THR A 445 -2.83 -19.24 -10.85
N LYS A 446 -2.84 -19.38 -12.17
CA LYS A 446 -1.80 -18.92 -13.06
C LYS A 446 -1.72 -17.39 -13.12
N VAL A 447 -2.86 -16.73 -13.32
CA VAL A 447 -2.97 -15.26 -13.35
C VAL A 447 -2.54 -14.65 -12.02
N LEU A 448 -3.00 -15.21 -10.90
CA LEU A 448 -2.63 -14.71 -9.56
C LEU A 448 -1.12 -14.88 -9.30
N THR A 449 -0.54 -15.99 -9.73
CA THR A 449 0.92 -16.23 -9.60
C THR A 449 1.72 -15.25 -10.45
N ALA A 450 1.30 -15.02 -11.71
CA ALA A 450 1.92 -14.04 -12.59
C ALA A 450 1.81 -12.61 -12.02
N ALA A 451 0.63 -12.22 -11.54
CA ALA A 451 0.40 -10.92 -10.93
C ALA A 451 1.28 -10.70 -9.69
N ARG A 452 1.39 -11.70 -8.80
CA ARG A 452 2.31 -11.66 -7.64
C ARG A 452 3.76 -11.45 -8.08
N ALA A 453 4.22 -12.19 -9.08
CA ALA A 453 5.58 -12.07 -9.60
C ALA A 453 5.84 -10.69 -10.23
N ALA A 454 4.88 -10.16 -10.99
CA ALA A 454 4.99 -8.88 -11.68
C ALA A 454 5.15 -7.69 -10.73
N ILE A 455 4.56 -7.75 -9.53
CA ILE A 455 4.61 -6.66 -8.55
C ILE A 455 5.65 -6.87 -7.44
N ALA A 456 6.21 -8.08 -7.30
CA ALA A 456 7.12 -8.44 -6.21
C ALA A 456 8.32 -7.50 -6.10
N ALA A 457 9.00 -7.27 -7.23
CA ALA A 457 10.10 -6.33 -7.33
C ALA A 457 10.24 -5.83 -8.76
N ARG A 458 10.03 -4.53 -8.98
CA ARG A 458 10.20 -3.88 -10.27
C ARG A 458 11.15 -2.70 -10.15
N ARG A 459 12.21 -2.72 -10.96
CA ARG A 459 13.13 -1.58 -11.08
C ARG A 459 12.66 -0.65 -12.19
N ALA A 460 12.61 0.64 -11.89
CA ALA A 460 12.34 1.73 -12.82
C ALA A 460 13.41 2.81 -12.59
N GLY A 461 14.47 2.79 -13.42
CA GLY A 461 15.66 3.61 -13.20
C GLY A 461 16.29 3.37 -11.82
N ASP A 462 16.41 4.45 -11.05
CA ASP A 462 16.95 4.46 -9.70
C ASP A 462 15.94 4.04 -8.62
N VAL A 463 14.77 3.56 -9.00
CA VAL A 463 13.69 3.23 -8.06
C VAL A 463 13.39 1.74 -8.12
N LEU A 464 13.31 1.09 -6.96
CA LEU A 464 12.82 -0.27 -6.80
C LEU A 464 11.45 -0.23 -6.12
N LEU A 465 10.40 -0.50 -6.89
CA LEU A 465 9.06 -0.77 -6.38
C LEU A 465 9.00 -2.22 -5.92
N SER A 466 8.48 -2.49 -4.74
CA SER A 466 8.24 -3.84 -4.25
C SER A 466 6.90 -3.90 -3.54
N ALA A 467 6.06 -4.85 -3.94
CA ALA A 467 4.74 -5.04 -3.38
C ALA A 467 4.51 -6.50 -2.99
N ASN A 468 3.65 -6.70 -1.99
CA ASN A 468 3.21 -8.01 -1.58
C ASN A 468 1.69 -8.02 -1.41
N ILE A 469 1.04 -9.04 -1.96
CA ILE A 469 -0.40 -9.28 -1.79
C ILE A 469 -0.59 -10.09 -0.51
N THR A 470 -1.30 -9.52 0.46
CA THR A 470 -1.58 -10.18 1.75
C THR A 470 -3.00 -10.74 1.82
N LYS A 471 -3.94 -10.17 1.05
CA LYS A 471 -5.34 -10.60 1.01
C LYS A 471 -5.87 -10.49 -0.40
N VAL A 472 -6.72 -11.44 -0.78
CA VAL A 472 -7.47 -11.43 -2.03
C VAL A 472 -8.95 -11.59 -1.71
N THR A 473 -9.80 -10.87 -2.42
CA THR A 473 -11.25 -11.06 -2.40
C THR A 473 -11.79 -11.24 -3.81
N HIS A 474 -12.88 -11.98 -3.94
CA HIS A 474 -13.51 -12.30 -5.22
C HIS A 474 -14.87 -11.64 -5.31
N GLY A 475 -15.14 -10.95 -6.41
CA GLY A 475 -16.48 -10.51 -6.74
C GLY A 475 -17.29 -11.62 -7.41
N LYS A 476 -18.40 -11.24 -8.04
CA LYS A 476 -19.26 -12.19 -8.77
C LYS A 476 -18.73 -12.39 -10.18
N ILE A 477 -18.72 -13.65 -10.63
CA ILE A 477 -18.43 -13.96 -12.03
C ILE A 477 -19.47 -13.32 -12.95
N THR A 478 -19.00 -12.78 -14.07
CA THR A 478 -19.84 -12.26 -15.14
C THR A 478 -19.44 -12.87 -16.47
N VAL A 479 -20.43 -13.06 -17.33
CA VAL A 479 -20.21 -13.48 -18.71
C VAL A 479 -20.04 -12.24 -19.57
N THR A 480 -18.91 -12.16 -20.27
CA THR A 480 -18.57 -11.06 -21.18
C THR A 480 -18.46 -11.60 -22.59
N GLY A 481 -18.49 -10.73 -23.60
CA GLY A 481 -18.31 -11.11 -24.99
C GLY A 481 -16.99 -11.84 -25.28
N LYS A 482 -15.95 -11.54 -24.49
CA LYS A 482 -14.61 -12.11 -24.65
C LYS A 482 -14.34 -13.36 -23.79
N GLY A 483 -15.20 -13.67 -22.82
CA GLY A 483 -14.96 -14.78 -21.90
C GLY A 483 -15.67 -14.68 -20.55
N LEU A 484 -15.35 -15.63 -19.67
CA LEU A 484 -15.76 -15.62 -18.27
C LEU A 484 -14.85 -14.71 -17.45
N PHE A 485 -15.44 -13.67 -16.85
CA PHE A 485 -14.71 -12.67 -16.08
C PHE A 485 -14.98 -12.82 -14.59
N LEU A 486 -13.93 -13.02 -13.80
CA LEU A 486 -13.99 -12.93 -12.34
C LEU A 486 -13.19 -11.69 -11.89
N PRO A 487 -13.83 -10.69 -11.30
CA PRO A 487 -13.14 -9.58 -10.67
C PRO A 487 -12.48 -10.06 -9.37
N VAL A 488 -11.16 -9.98 -9.32
CA VAL A 488 -10.37 -10.31 -8.12
C VAL A 488 -9.77 -9.02 -7.57
N GLN A 489 -10.05 -8.71 -6.32
CA GLN A 489 -9.48 -7.55 -5.62
C GLN A 489 -8.30 -8.01 -4.77
N ALA A 490 -7.14 -7.44 -5.00
CA ALA A 490 -5.92 -7.74 -4.27
C ALA A 490 -5.58 -6.59 -3.31
N TYR A 491 -5.32 -6.93 -2.06
CA TYR A 491 -4.91 -6.01 -1.00
C TYR A 491 -3.53 -6.40 -0.46
N GLY A 492 -2.75 -5.42 -0.05
CA GLY A 492 -1.38 -5.69 0.33
C GLY A 492 -0.59 -4.50 0.86
N THR A 493 0.73 -4.64 0.80
CA THR A 493 1.68 -3.58 1.11
C THR A 493 2.52 -3.29 -0.12
N ALA A 494 2.88 -2.02 -0.30
CA ALA A 494 3.78 -1.60 -1.36
C ALA A 494 4.80 -0.62 -0.79
N THR A 495 6.05 -0.80 -1.23
CA THR A 495 7.19 0.01 -0.83
C THR A 495 7.95 0.49 -2.05
N ILE A 496 8.46 1.72 -1.99
CA ILE A 496 9.31 2.30 -3.03
C ILE A 496 10.66 2.63 -2.41
N ALA A 497 11.72 1.95 -2.84
CA ALA A 497 13.07 2.23 -2.39
C ALA A 497 13.87 2.95 -3.49
N TYR A 498 14.44 4.10 -3.17
CA TYR A 498 15.44 4.73 -4.04
C TYR A 498 16.76 3.94 -3.94
N ARG A 499 17.16 3.33 -5.06
CA ARG A 499 18.38 2.56 -5.27
C ARG A 499 19.05 3.04 -6.56
N PRO A 500 19.87 4.10 -6.50
CA PRO A 500 20.59 4.56 -7.68
C PRO A 500 21.41 3.41 -8.28
N GLY A 501 21.43 3.32 -9.61
CA GLY A 501 22.33 2.42 -10.31
C GLY A 501 23.77 2.66 -9.83
N ARG A 502 24.53 1.58 -9.60
CA ARG A 502 25.99 1.71 -9.40
C ARG A 502 26.65 2.10 -10.70
#